data_AF-A0A1I2FKS1-F1
#
_entry.id   AF-A0A1I2FKS1-F1
#
_cell.length_a   1.000
_cell.length_b   1.000
_cell.length_c   1.000
_cell.angle_alpha   90.00
_cell.angle_beta   90.00
_cell.angle_gamma   90.00
#
_symmetry.space_group_name_H-M   'P 1'
#
loop_
_entity.id
_entity.type
_entity.pdbx_description
1 polymer ?
#
loop_
_entity_poly.entity_id
_entity_poly.type
_entity_poly.pdbx_seq_one_letter_code
_entity_poly.pdbx_strand_id
1 'polypeptide(L)'
;MHFADIDKTNALTPQMRACIHLFGHAANGLDMIPLASFEGMFPESFADVKSPLQKRIPNARTYKLARREVLQILVQNGYREDPWEKLRILIRAAGLKEKLEHNWSRLKKHAIAAGLTPADVTAEWVWSLDAESAAGSHRGFLRLGVVAFDALFDIPAVVDSGLLPPKRIGFPPVYLSSGELKATLPPQLAQITKDATTSHRSALNTIWRAIIASDLQFSEDPSPEELLAAQAEIAQLPRESVSVSETSWIIYQRNFRAALRKAVRQYGMESVV
;
A
#
# COMPACT_ATOMS: atom_id res chain seq x y z
N MET A 1 -11.49 -12.86 -33.45
CA MET A 1 -12.64 -12.42 -32.62
C MET A 1 -12.76 -10.91 -32.75
N HIS A 2 -13.98 -10.42 -32.94
CA HIS A 2 -14.30 -9.03 -33.23
C HIS A 2 -15.24 -8.46 -32.17
N PHE A 3 -15.44 -7.14 -32.17
CA PHE A 3 -16.40 -6.52 -31.25
C PHE A 3 -17.85 -7.00 -31.44
N ALA A 4 -18.20 -7.45 -32.64
CA ALA A 4 -19.51 -8.04 -32.92
C ALA A 4 -19.77 -9.33 -32.11
N ASP A 5 -18.72 -10.03 -31.69
CA ASP A 5 -18.84 -11.23 -30.86
C ASP A 5 -19.17 -10.87 -29.40
N ILE A 6 -18.69 -9.73 -28.91
CA ILE A 6 -18.93 -9.23 -27.54
C ILE A 6 -20.33 -8.61 -27.43
N ASP A 7 -20.77 -7.84 -28.43
CA ASP A 7 -22.06 -7.12 -28.38
C ASP A 7 -23.27 -8.06 -28.28
N LYS A 8 -23.12 -9.30 -28.74
CA LYS A 8 -24.14 -10.36 -28.63
C LYS A 8 -24.31 -10.89 -27.20
N THR A 9 -23.44 -10.52 -26.27
CA THR A 9 -23.53 -10.97 -24.86
C THR A 9 -24.48 -10.05 -24.06
N ASN A 10 -25.40 -10.64 -23.29
CA ASN A 10 -26.41 -9.89 -22.50
C ASN A 10 -25.83 -9.09 -21.32
N ALA A 11 -24.50 -9.08 -21.12
CA ALA A 11 -23.86 -8.51 -19.94
C ALA A 11 -23.50 -7.01 -20.06
N LEU A 12 -23.69 -6.38 -21.23
CA LEU A 12 -23.32 -4.99 -21.45
C LEU A 12 -24.42 -4.00 -21.09
N THR A 13 -24.06 -2.95 -20.35
CA THR A 13 -24.96 -1.82 -20.07
C THR A 13 -25.28 -1.03 -21.35
N PRO A 14 -26.40 -0.28 -21.40
CA PRO A 14 -26.72 0.56 -22.56
C PRO A 14 -25.61 1.55 -22.91
N GLN A 15 -24.93 2.12 -21.91
CA GLN A 15 -23.80 3.02 -22.12
C GLN A 15 -22.60 2.31 -22.76
N MET A 16 -22.25 1.12 -22.28
CA MET A 16 -21.18 0.31 -22.85
C MET A 16 -21.45 -0.03 -24.32
N ARG A 17 -22.68 -0.44 -24.66
CA ARG A 17 -23.09 -0.69 -26.04
C ARG A 17 -22.98 0.56 -26.91
N ALA A 18 -23.47 1.71 -26.43
CA ALA A 18 -23.35 2.97 -27.15
C ALA A 18 -21.88 3.34 -27.44
N CYS A 19 -20.97 3.08 -26.51
CA CYS A 19 -19.53 3.32 -26.69
C CYS A 19 -18.91 2.36 -27.72
N ILE A 20 -19.29 1.08 -27.72
CA ILE A 20 -18.86 0.11 -28.75
C ILE A 20 -19.35 0.55 -30.13
N HIS A 21 -20.64 0.87 -30.26
CA HIS A 21 -21.23 1.30 -31.53
C HIS A 21 -20.63 2.60 -32.07
N LEU A 22 -20.16 3.51 -31.21
CA LEU A 22 -19.41 4.67 -31.65
C LEU A 22 -18.17 4.29 -32.46
N PHE A 23 -17.37 3.34 -31.96
CA PHE A 23 -16.18 2.86 -32.67
C PHE A 23 -16.55 2.02 -33.89
N GLY A 24 -17.60 1.20 -33.80
CA GLY A 24 -18.16 0.49 -34.95
C GLY A 24 -18.53 1.44 -36.08
N HIS A 25 -19.27 2.50 -35.79
CA HIS A 25 -19.62 3.53 -36.76
C HIS A 25 -18.37 4.17 -37.37
N ALA A 26 -17.37 4.52 -36.55
CA ALA A 26 -16.10 5.06 -37.04
C ALA A 26 -15.39 4.09 -38.00
N ALA A 27 -15.38 2.79 -37.70
CA ALA A 27 -14.67 1.75 -38.46
C ALA A 27 -15.46 1.10 -39.60
N ASN A 28 -16.68 1.56 -39.91
CA ASN A 28 -17.62 0.93 -40.85
C ASN A 28 -18.15 -0.46 -40.42
N GLY A 29 -18.28 -0.70 -39.12
CA GLY A 29 -18.86 -1.92 -38.56
C GLY A 29 -18.06 -2.47 -37.39
N LEU A 30 -18.71 -3.23 -36.52
CA LEU A 30 -18.05 -3.90 -35.39
C LEU A 30 -17.20 -5.09 -35.85
N ASP A 31 -17.55 -5.72 -36.96
CA ASP A 31 -16.77 -6.79 -37.60
C ASP A 31 -15.42 -6.29 -38.14
N MET A 32 -15.27 -4.97 -38.32
CA MET A 32 -14.03 -4.36 -38.80
C MET A 32 -13.03 -4.06 -37.69
N ILE A 33 -13.36 -4.39 -36.44
CA ILE A 33 -12.52 -4.10 -35.28
C ILE A 33 -12.14 -5.42 -34.60
N PRO A 34 -10.99 -6.02 -34.96
CA PRO A 34 -10.43 -7.15 -34.22
C PRO A 34 -10.11 -6.70 -32.80
N LEU A 35 -10.46 -7.52 -31.80
CA LEU A 35 -10.22 -7.18 -30.38
C LEU A 35 -8.75 -6.89 -30.11
N ALA A 36 -7.85 -7.70 -30.68
CA ALA A 36 -6.39 -7.55 -30.54
C ALA A 36 -5.83 -6.27 -31.20
N SER A 37 -6.54 -5.70 -32.17
CA SER A 37 -6.09 -4.51 -32.91
C SER A 37 -6.68 -3.22 -32.36
N PHE A 38 -7.56 -3.29 -31.35
CA PHE A 38 -8.30 -2.13 -30.85
C PHE A 38 -7.38 -0.98 -30.45
N GLU A 39 -6.33 -1.25 -29.66
CA GLU A 39 -5.43 -0.21 -29.16
C GLU A 39 -4.57 0.41 -30.26
N GLY A 40 -4.24 -0.34 -31.31
CA GLY A 40 -3.53 0.17 -32.48
C GLY A 40 -4.43 1.00 -33.41
N MET A 41 -5.72 0.68 -33.48
CA MET A 41 -6.70 1.47 -34.26
C MET A 41 -7.16 2.73 -33.51
N PHE A 42 -7.25 2.64 -32.18
CA PHE A 42 -7.74 3.68 -31.28
C PHE A 42 -6.71 3.93 -30.16
N PRO A 43 -5.64 4.70 -30.45
CA PRO A 43 -4.56 5.00 -29.50
C PRO A 43 -5.03 5.81 -28.29
N GLU A 44 -4.19 5.96 -27.26
CA GLU A 44 -4.59 6.67 -26.04
C GLU A 44 -4.97 8.14 -26.29
N SER A 45 -4.19 8.83 -27.12
CA SER A 45 -4.46 10.20 -27.53
C SER A 45 -5.43 10.23 -28.72
N PHE A 46 -6.45 11.08 -28.63
CA PHE A 46 -7.36 11.31 -29.75
C PHE A 46 -6.65 11.92 -30.97
N ALA A 47 -5.57 12.67 -30.76
CA ALA A 47 -4.79 13.29 -31.83
C ALA A 47 -4.11 12.26 -32.74
N ASP A 48 -3.82 11.07 -32.20
CA ASP A 48 -3.06 10.02 -32.90
C ASP A 48 -3.97 9.07 -33.70
N VAL A 49 -5.29 9.24 -33.59
CA VAL A 49 -6.26 8.45 -34.35
C VAL A 49 -6.12 8.77 -35.84
N LYS A 50 -6.02 7.74 -36.69
CA LYS A 50 -5.93 7.92 -38.16
C LYS A 50 -7.09 8.78 -38.68
N SER A 51 -6.77 9.77 -39.50
CA SER A 51 -7.69 10.84 -39.93
C SER A 51 -9.08 10.37 -40.40
N PRO A 52 -9.24 9.28 -41.20
CA PRO A 52 -10.57 8.82 -41.61
C PRO A 52 -11.47 8.37 -40.44
N LEU A 53 -10.89 7.76 -39.39
CA LEU A 53 -11.61 7.34 -38.19
C LEU A 53 -11.88 8.53 -37.27
N GLN A 54 -10.87 9.39 -37.11
CA GLN A 54 -10.92 10.56 -36.21
C GLN A 54 -12.07 11.51 -36.57
N LYS A 55 -12.28 11.78 -37.87
CA LYS A 55 -13.37 12.66 -38.37
C LYS A 55 -14.78 12.15 -38.06
N ARG A 56 -14.93 10.86 -37.77
CA ARG A 56 -16.21 10.21 -37.49
C ARG A 56 -16.54 10.14 -36.00
N ILE A 57 -15.59 10.56 -35.15
CA ILE A 57 -15.76 10.62 -33.70
C ILE A 57 -16.04 12.09 -33.31
N PRO A 58 -17.09 12.39 -32.53
CA PRO A 58 -17.56 13.76 -32.33
C PRO A 58 -16.51 14.73 -31.76
N ASN A 59 -15.75 14.30 -30.76
CA ASN A 59 -14.70 15.10 -30.12
C ASN A 59 -13.83 14.23 -29.19
N ALA A 60 -12.72 14.81 -28.74
CA ALA A 60 -11.75 14.15 -27.84
C ALA A 60 -12.34 13.68 -26.50
N ARG A 61 -13.34 14.39 -25.96
CA ARG A 61 -13.98 14.02 -24.68
C ARG A 61 -14.82 12.76 -24.86
N THR A 62 -15.66 12.71 -25.89
CA THR A 62 -16.47 11.55 -26.25
C THR A 62 -15.56 10.35 -26.56
N TYR A 63 -14.47 10.58 -27.29
CA TYR A 63 -13.45 9.57 -27.55
C TYR A 63 -12.89 8.97 -26.26
N LYS A 64 -12.40 9.81 -25.35
CA LYS A 64 -11.77 9.37 -24.10
C LYS A 64 -12.74 8.56 -23.23
N LEU A 65 -13.99 9.00 -23.14
CA LEU A 65 -15.04 8.29 -22.42
C LEU A 65 -15.31 6.93 -23.07
N ALA A 66 -15.62 6.90 -24.37
CA ALA A 66 -15.94 5.67 -25.07
C ALA A 66 -14.76 4.67 -25.04
N ARG A 67 -13.53 5.16 -25.24
CA ARG A 67 -12.31 4.33 -25.19
C ARG A 67 -12.17 3.69 -23.82
N ARG A 68 -12.37 4.45 -22.74
CA ARG A 68 -12.33 3.92 -21.37
C ARG A 68 -13.37 2.80 -21.18
N GLU A 69 -14.61 3.01 -21.60
CA GLU A 69 -15.66 1.99 -21.47
C GLU A 69 -15.31 0.73 -22.28
N VAL A 70 -14.79 0.88 -23.50
CA VAL A 70 -14.39 -0.27 -24.32
C VAL A 70 -13.21 -1.03 -23.70
N LEU A 71 -12.20 -0.34 -23.19
CA LEU A 71 -11.10 -1.00 -22.49
C LEU A 71 -11.59 -1.77 -21.26
N GLN A 72 -12.54 -1.20 -20.51
CA GLN A 72 -13.17 -1.90 -19.39
C GLN A 72 -13.88 -3.19 -19.85
N ILE A 73 -14.58 -3.15 -21.00
CA ILE A 73 -15.23 -4.33 -21.58
C ILE A 73 -14.19 -5.39 -21.98
N LEU A 74 -13.07 -4.98 -22.58
CA LEU A 74 -11.99 -5.91 -22.94
C LEU A 74 -11.40 -6.58 -21.70
N VAL A 75 -11.19 -5.83 -20.62
CA VAL A 75 -10.70 -6.36 -19.34
C VAL A 75 -11.72 -7.32 -18.72
N GLN A 76 -13.00 -6.95 -18.69
CA GLN A 76 -14.09 -7.76 -18.14
C GLN A 76 -14.22 -9.12 -18.83
N ASN A 77 -13.93 -9.18 -20.13
CA ASN A 77 -14.02 -10.41 -20.93
C ASN A 77 -12.66 -11.12 -21.09
N GLY A 78 -11.60 -10.68 -20.38
CA GLY A 78 -10.30 -11.34 -20.41
C GLY A 78 -9.47 -11.13 -21.69
N TYR A 79 -9.85 -10.16 -22.53
CA TYR A 79 -9.10 -9.82 -23.76
C TYR A 79 -7.96 -8.81 -23.51
N ARG A 80 -7.90 -8.24 -22.30
CA ARG A 80 -6.84 -7.31 -21.88
C ARG A 80 -6.50 -7.55 -20.41
N GLU A 81 -5.21 -7.59 -20.11
CA GLU A 81 -4.72 -7.58 -18.75
C GLU A 81 -4.62 -6.15 -18.22
N ASP A 82 -5.42 -5.86 -17.19
CA ASP A 82 -5.32 -4.64 -16.40
C ASP A 82 -5.75 -4.98 -14.97
N PRO A 83 -4.80 -5.39 -14.10
CA PRO A 83 -5.10 -5.81 -12.73
C PRO A 83 -5.87 -4.75 -11.92
N TRP A 84 -5.58 -3.46 -12.16
CA TRP A 84 -6.22 -2.37 -11.46
C TRP A 84 -7.67 -2.15 -11.90
N GLU A 85 -7.97 -2.33 -13.18
CA GLU A 85 -9.34 -2.25 -13.68
C GLU A 85 -10.13 -3.53 -13.36
N LYS A 86 -9.52 -4.72 -13.40
CA LYS A 86 -10.13 -5.97 -12.89
C LYS A 86 -10.56 -5.81 -11.43
N LEU A 87 -9.67 -5.29 -10.58
CA LEU A 87 -9.96 -5.01 -9.19
C LEU A 87 -11.16 -4.07 -9.03
N ARG A 88 -11.19 -2.99 -9.82
CA ARG A 88 -12.30 -2.02 -9.82
C ARG A 88 -13.63 -2.67 -10.23
N ILE A 89 -13.64 -3.53 -11.24
CA ILE A 89 -14.84 -4.25 -11.69
C ILE A 89 -15.38 -5.12 -10.55
N LEU A 90 -14.53 -5.87 -9.86
CA LEU A 90 -14.92 -6.72 -8.73
C LEU A 90 -15.48 -5.91 -7.56
N ILE A 91 -14.86 -4.78 -7.21
CA ILE A 91 -15.37 -3.88 -6.16
C ILE A 91 -16.79 -3.40 -6.49
N ARG A 92 -17.02 -3.00 -7.75
CA ARG A 92 -18.34 -2.53 -8.19
C ARG A 92 -19.38 -3.64 -8.20
N ALA A 93 -18.99 -4.85 -8.61
CA ALA A 93 -19.85 -6.03 -8.56
C ALA A 93 -20.27 -6.39 -7.13
N ALA A 94 -19.41 -6.13 -6.13
CA ALA A 94 -19.72 -6.33 -4.71
C ALA A 94 -20.63 -5.23 -4.09
N GLY A 95 -21.06 -4.24 -4.87
CA GLY A 95 -21.97 -3.18 -4.40
C GLY A 95 -21.32 -2.12 -3.50
N LEU A 96 -20.01 -2.22 -3.24
CA LEU A 96 -19.25 -1.25 -2.45
C LEU A 96 -18.87 -0.05 -3.32
N LYS A 97 -19.77 0.93 -3.38
CA LYS A 97 -19.64 2.08 -4.30
C LYS A 97 -18.87 3.27 -3.71
N GLU A 98 -18.36 4.07 -4.67
CA GLU A 98 -17.71 5.39 -4.63
C GLU A 98 -16.71 5.69 -3.52
N LYS A 99 -17.08 5.55 -2.25
CA LYS A 99 -16.20 5.91 -1.12
C LYS A 99 -14.94 5.06 -1.10
N LEU A 100 -15.08 3.75 -1.32
CA LEU A 100 -13.93 2.85 -1.34
C LEU A 100 -13.03 3.16 -2.54
N GLU A 101 -13.59 3.20 -3.76
CA GLU A 101 -12.89 3.58 -5.00
C GLU A 101 -12.18 4.93 -4.90
N HIS A 102 -12.84 5.94 -4.31
CA HIS A 102 -12.28 7.26 -4.10
C HIS A 102 -11.10 7.24 -3.14
N ASN A 103 -11.22 6.52 -2.02
CA ASN A 103 -10.21 6.52 -0.97
C ASN A 103 -8.90 5.85 -1.42
N TRP A 104 -8.94 4.71 -2.11
CA TRP A 104 -7.71 4.03 -2.57
C TRP A 104 -7.14 4.61 -3.88
N SER A 105 -7.82 5.57 -4.53
CA SER A 105 -7.37 6.18 -5.79
C SER A 105 -5.98 6.83 -5.72
N ARG A 106 -5.60 7.38 -4.56
CA ARG A 106 -4.27 7.98 -4.36
C ARG A 106 -3.18 6.93 -4.23
N LEU A 107 -3.45 5.86 -3.47
CA LEU A 107 -2.57 4.71 -3.38
C LEU A 107 -2.33 4.11 -4.77
N LYS A 108 -3.42 3.91 -5.55
CA LYS A 108 -3.36 3.49 -6.96
C LYS A 108 -2.42 4.37 -7.79
N LYS A 109 -2.54 5.69 -7.66
CA LYS A 109 -1.71 6.63 -8.43
C LYS A 109 -0.23 6.45 -8.13
N HIS A 110 0.16 6.29 -6.87
CA HIS A 110 1.55 6.02 -6.50
C HIS A 110 2.02 4.66 -7.02
N ALA A 111 1.17 3.63 -6.92
CA ALA A 111 1.52 2.29 -7.39
C ALA A 111 1.70 2.24 -8.91
N ILE A 112 0.79 2.86 -9.68
CA ILE A 112 0.91 2.98 -11.15
C ILE A 112 2.18 3.75 -11.53
N ALA A 113 2.49 4.85 -10.83
CA ALA A 113 3.71 5.60 -11.09
C ALA A 113 4.99 4.77 -10.82
N ALA A 114 4.91 3.81 -9.90
CA ALA A 114 5.97 2.85 -9.60
C ALA A 114 5.92 1.57 -10.47
N GLY A 115 4.97 1.45 -11.40
CA GLY A 115 4.80 0.26 -12.24
C GLY A 115 4.28 -0.97 -11.49
N LEU A 116 3.71 -0.81 -10.30
CA LEU A 116 3.21 -1.90 -9.46
C LEU A 116 1.79 -2.32 -9.84
N THR A 117 1.54 -3.62 -9.83
CA THR A 117 0.18 -4.17 -9.84
C THR A 117 -0.40 -4.11 -8.41
N PRO A 118 -1.73 -4.31 -8.22
CA PRO A 118 -2.27 -4.32 -6.88
C PRO A 118 -1.67 -5.43 -5.99
N ALA A 119 -1.25 -6.56 -6.56
CA ALA A 119 -0.64 -7.67 -5.82
C ALA A 119 0.78 -7.33 -5.30
N ASP A 120 1.46 -6.37 -5.92
CA ASP A 120 2.81 -5.96 -5.55
C ASP A 120 2.83 -4.86 -4.47
N VAL A 121 1.66 -4.37 -4.05
CA VAL A 121 1.55 -3.31 -3.04
C VAL A 121 1.84 -3.90 -1.65
N THR A 122 3.07 -3.70 -1.17
CA THR A 122 3.50 -4.16 0.16
C THR A 122 3.46 -3.06 1.21
N ALA A 123 3.41 -3.44 2.49
CA ALA A 123 3.48 -2.48 3.60
C ALA A 123 4.79 -1.67 3.59
N GLU A 124 5.91 -2.34 3.32
CA GLU A 124 7.23 -1.71 3.21
C GLU A 124 7.23 -0.59 2.17
N TRP A 125 6.72 -0.87 0.96
CA TRP A 125 6.65 0.12 -0.11
C TRP A 125 5.71 1.27 0.21
N VAL A 126 4.52 0.99 0.75
CA VAL A 126 3.53 2.03 1.07
C VAL A 126 4.08 3.02 2.10
N TRP A 127 4.73 2.50 3.15
CA TRP A 127 5.23 3.31 4.26
C TRP A 127 6.58 3.97 3.95
N SER A 128 7.25 3.60 2.86
CA SER A 128 8.42 4.31 2.35
C SER A 128 8.08 5.49 1.44
N LEU A 129 6.81 5.74 1.11
CA LEU A 129 6.41 6.84 0.22
C LEU A 129 6.66 8.20 0.86
N ASP A 130 7.16 9.17 0.07
CA ASP A 130 7.34 10.57 0.50
C ASP A 130 6.06 11.19 1.08
N ALA A 131 4.89 10.75 0.60
CA ALA A 131 3.60 11.18 1.10
C ALA A 131 3.38 10.84 2.59
N GLU A 132 3.98 9.75 3.09
CA GLU A 132 3.98 9.40 4.52
C GLU A 132 4.89 10.37 5.30
N SER A 133 6.04 10.73 4.73
CA SER A 133 7.00 11.67 5.33
C SER A 133 6.49 13.12 5.35
N ALA A 134 5.69 13.53 4.36
CA ALA A 134 5.28 14.92 4.12
C ALA A 134 4.36 15.57 5.19
N ALA A 135 3.95 14.83 6.23
CA ALA A 135 2.98 15.25 7.25
C ALA A 135 1.65 15.79 6.68
N GLY A 136 0.71 16.14 7.57
CA GLY A 136 -0.55 16.80 7.20
C GLY A 136 -1.48 15.95 6.30
N SER A 137 -2.11 16.61 5.33
CA SER A 137 -3.17 16.02 4.50
C SER A 137 -2.66 14.89 3.60
N HIS A 138 -1.46 14.99 3.04
CA HIS A 138 -0.85 13.95 2.19
C HIS A 138 -0.75 12.61 2.91
N ARG A 139 -0.21 12.62 4.14
CA ARG A 139 -0.15 11.46 5.03
C ARG A 139 -1.54 10.91 5.34
N GLY A 140 -2.48 11.79 5.71
CA GLY A 140 -3.86 11.38 6.03
C GLY A 140 -4.54 10.68 4.87
N PHE A 141 -4.38 11.20 3.66
CA PHE A 141 -4.95 10.61 2.45
C PHE A 141 -4.30 9.29 2.06
N LEU A 142 -2.98 9.14 2.20
CA LEU A 142 -2.30 7.87 1.98
C LEU A 142 -2.86 6.80 2.93
N ARG A 143 -2.93 7.11 4.23
CA ARG A 143 -3.45 6.20 5.26
C ARG A 143 -4.92 5.82 5.03
N LEU A 144 -5.77 6.77 4.61
CA LEU A 144 -7.15 6.46 4.21
C LEU A 144 -7.21 5.53 3.00
N GLY A 145 -6.29 5.70 2.04
CA GLY A 145 -6.15 4.81 0.89
C GLY A 145 -5.76 3.39 1.29
N VAL A 146 -4.85 3.26 2.26
CA VAL A 146 -4.46 1.96 2.83
C VAL A 146 -5.61 1.28 3.53
N VAL A 147 -6.36 1.99 4.38
CA VAL A 147 -7.55 1.43 5.04
C VAL A 147 -8.58 0.95 4.01
N ALA A 148 -8.80 1.73 2.94
CA ALA A 148 -9.70 1.35 1.87
C ALA A 148 -9.19 0.15 1.05
N PHE A 149 -7.88 0.04 0.86
CA PHE A 149 -7.25 -1.09 0.17
C PHE A 149 -7.29 -2.36 1.02
N ASP A 150 -7.00 -2.27 2.32
CA ASP A 150 -7.11 -3.40 3.25
C ASP A 150 -8.55 -3.89 3.39
N ALA A 151 -9.54 -3.01 3.28
CA ALA A 151 -10.96 -3.40 3.25
C ALA A 151 -11.34 -4.27 2.04
N LEU A 152 -10.50 -4.32 0.99
CA LEU A 152 -10.73 -5.20 -0.16
C LEU A 152 -10.58 -6.68 0.20
N PHE A 153 -9.79 -7.00 1.23
CA PHE A 153 -9.66 -8.36 1.74
C PHE A 153 -10.94 -8.91 2.38
N ASP A 154 -11.92 -8.03 2.66
CA ASP A 154 -13.22 -8.42 3.20
C ASP A 154 -14.22 -8.78 2.08
N ILE A 155 -13.80 -8.73 0.81
CA ILE A 155 -14.62 -9.06 -0.36
C ILE A 155 -14.14 -10.41 -0.92
N PRO A 156 -14.88 -11.52 -0.73
CA PRO A 156 -14.43 -12.86 -1.16
C PRO A 156 -14.04 -12.93 -2.64
N ALA A 157 -14.87 -12.36 -3.52
CA ALA A 157 -14.59 -12.32 -4.96
C ALA A 157 -13.28 -11.60 -5.33
N VAL A 158 -12.84 -10.63 -4.52
CA VAL A 158 -11.56 -9.94 -4.72
C VAL A 158 -10.40 -10.78 -4.21
N VAL A 159 -10.54 -11.42 -3.05
CA VAL A 159 -9.52 -12.34 -2.50
C VAL A 159 -9.29 -13.52 -3.45
N ASP A 160 -10.37 -14.16 -3.89
CA ASP A 160 -10.33 -15.32 -4.78
C ASP A 160 -9.73 -15.00 -6.16
N SER A 161 -9.74 -13.71 -6.56
CA SER A 161 -9.15 -13.27 -7.83
C SER A 161 -7.62 -13.28 -7.86
N GLY A 162 -6.97 -13.36 -6.69
CA GLY A 162 -5.50 -13.28 -6.58
C GLY A 162 -4.91 -11.91 -6.90
N LEU A 163 -5.73 -10.85 -7.03
CA LEU A 163 -5.27 -9.49 -7.34
C LEU A 163 -4.70 -8.75 -6.13
N LEU A 164 -4.94 -9.24 -4.91
CA LEU A 164 -4.45 -8.63 -3.68
C LEU A 164 -3.07 -9.18 -3.29
N PRO A 165 -2.27 -8.41 -2.53
CA PRO A 165 -1.04 -8.92 -1.96
C PRO A 165 -1.34 -10.07 -0.99
N PRO A 166 -0.35 -10.93 -0.67
CA PRO A 166 -0.57 -12.09 0.19
C PRO A 166 -0.98 -11.73 1.63
N LYS A 167 -0.73 -10.49 2.05
CA LYS A 167 -1.08 -9.97 3.38
C LYS A 167 -1.64 -8.56 3.25
N ARG A 168 -2.51 -8.18 4.18
CA ARG A 168 -2.92 -6.78 4.37
C ARG A 168 -1.69 -5.90 4.61
N ILE A 169 -1.76 -4.65 4.16
CA ILE A 169 -0.74 -3.63 4.42
C ILE A 169 -0.64 -3.37 5.92
N GLY A 170 -1.80 -3.30 6.58
CA GLY A 170 -1.90 -3.13 8.02
C GLY A 170 -1.81 -1.67 8.46
N PHE A 171 -1.59 -1.49 9.76
CA PHE A 171 -1.57 -0.17 10.36
C PHE A 171 -0.33 0.63 9.96
N PRO A 172 -0.46 1.95 9.80
CA PRO A 172 0.68 2.79 9.53
C PRO A 172 1.66 2.77 10.71
N PRO A 173 2.95 3.06 10.45
CA PRO A 173 3.88 3.34 11.52
C PRO A 173 3.33 4.45 12.43
N VAL A 174 3.44 4.21 13.73
CA VAL A 174 3.09 5.20 14.74
C VAL A 174 4.26 6.18 14.83
N TYR A 175 3.98 7.48 14.83
CA TYR A 175 5.01 8.50 15.02
C TYR A 175 4.85 9.15 16.38
N LEU A 176 5.94 9.57 16.98
CA LEU A 176 5.93 10.43 18.17
C LEU A 176 5.53 11.86 17.79
N SER A 177 5.19 12.69 18.79
CA SER A 177 4.91 14.11 18.58
C SER A 177 6.09 14.89 17.97
N SER A 178 7.31 14.36 18.09
CA SER A 178 8.52 14.86 17.44
C SER A 178 8.58 14.56 15.93
N GLY A 179 7.67 13.74 15.40
CA GLY A 179 7.68 13.29 14.00
C GLY A 179 8.54 12.05 13.73
N GLU A 180 9.26 11.55 14.73
CA GLU A 180 10.07 10.32 14.65
C GLU A 180 9.21 9.05 14.70
N LEU A 181 9.66 7.98 14.06
CA LEU A 181 8.97 6.69 14.07
C LEU A 181 9.02 6.08 15.48
N LYS A 182 7.86 5.73 16.03
CA LYS A 182 7.73 5.02 17.30
C LYS A 182 8.12 3.58 17.06
N ALA A 183 9.34 3.22 17.43
CA ALA A 183 9.78 1.83 17.38
C ALA A 183 8.83 0.93 18.17
N THR A 184 8.43 -0.18 17.57
CA THR A 184 7.72 -1.24 18.28
C THR A 184 8.75 -2.06 19.05
N LEU A 185 8.52 -2.24 20.34
CA LEU A 185 9.39 -3.06 21.19
C LEU A 185 9.12 -4.55 20.92
N PRO A 186 10.16 -5.40 20.86
CA PRO A 186 10.04 -6.84 20.87
C PRO A 186 9.19 -7.34 22.06
N PRO A 187 8.51 -8.49 21.94
CA PRO A 187 7.62 -9.02 22.96
C PRO A 187 8.19 -9.00 24.39
N GLN A 188 9.43 -9.45 24.58
CA GLN A 188 10.05 -9.45 25.91
C GLN A 188 10.26 -8.03 26.45
N LEU A 189 10.78 -7.12 25.62
CA LEU A 189 10.93 -5.71 26.01
C LEU A 189 9.58 -5.03 26.26
N ALA A 190 8.57 -5.33 25.45
CA ALA A 190 7.22 -4.84 25.64
C ALA A 190 6.65 -5.32 26.99
N GLN A 191 6.90 -6.56 27.38
CA GLN A 191 6.49 -7.09 28.68
C GLN A 191 7.19 -6.35 29.83
N ILE A 192 8.50 -6.12 29.75
CA ILE A 192 9.24 -5.33 30.74
C ILE A 192 8.65 -3.92 30.88
N THR A 193 8.23 -3.30 29.77
CA THR A 193 7.65 -1.96 29.83
C THR A 193 6.33 -1.88 30.58
N LYS A 194 5.53 -2.96 30.64
CA LYS A 194 4.24 -2.92 31.37
C LYS A 194 4.42 -2.68 32.87
N ASP A 195 5.46 -3.27 33.45
CA ASP A 195 5.75 -3.22 34.90
C ASP A 195 6.80 -2.15 35.26
N ALA A 196 7.26 -1.40 34.26
CA ALA A 196 8.32 -0.41 34.40
C ALA A 196 7.79 0.98 34.77
N THR A 197 8.61 1.73 35.52
CA THR A 197 8.36 3.15 35.77
C THR A 197 8.36 3.95 34.46
N THR A 198 7.76 5.14 34.47
CA THR A 198 7.73 6.01 33.28
C THR A 198 9.14 6.34 32.74
N SER A 199 10.13 6.50 33.63
CA SER A 199 11.53 6.74 33.24
C SER A 199 12.17 5.52 32.57
N HIS A 200 11.94 4.31 33.09
CA HIS A 200 12.41 3.07 32.48
C HIS A 200 11.74 2.81 31.14
N ARG A 201 10.43 3.04 31.02
CA ARG A 201 9.70 2.94 29.75
C ARG A 201 10.27 3.87 28.69
N SER A 202 10.52 5.14 29.04
CA SER A 202 11.10 6.11 28.11
C SER A 202 12.51 5.69 27.67
N ALA A 203 13.33 5.19 28.60
CA ALA A 203 14.67 4.68 28.31
C ALA A 203 14.64 3.46 27.37
N LEU A 204 13.79 2.46 27.64
CA LEU A 204 13.62 1.27 26.80
C LEU A 204 13.23 1.65 25.37
N ASN A 205 12.22 2.50 25.20
CA ASN A 205 11.80 2.94 23.86
C ASN A 205 12.87 3.78 23.14
N THR A 206 13.63 4.60 23.85
CA THR A 206 14.63 5.47 23.24
C THR A 206 15.88 4.70 22.82
N ILE A 207 16.38 3.80 23.67
CA ILE A 207 17.53 2.98 23.33
C ILE A 207 17.18 1.96 22.24
N TRP A 208 15.98 1.37 22.29
CA TRP A 208 15.55 0.45 21.23
C TRP A 208 15.46 1.13 19.86
N ARG A 209 15.02 2.41 19.81
CA ARG A 209 15.05 3.21 18.58
C ARG A 209 16.48 3.39 18.05
N ALA A 210 17.43 3.70 18.92
CA ALA A 210 18.83 3.85 18.53
C ALA A 210 19.42 2.52 18.03
N ILE A 211 19.03 1.39 18.64
CA ILE A 211 19.43 0.05 18.20
C ILE A 211 18.91 -0.22 16.78
N ILE A 212 17.61 0.00 16.52
CA ILE A 212 17.03 -0.18 15.17
C ILE A 212 17.67 0.74 14.14
N ALA A 213 18.05 1.96 14.53
CA ALA A 213 18.71 2.92 13.66
C ALA A 213 20.21 2.60 13.41
N SER A 214 20.72 1.51 14.01
CA SER A 214 22.12 1.09 13.93
C SER A 214 22.27 -0.24 13.21
N ASP A 215 23.50 -0.60 12.86
CA ASP A 215 23.84 -1.90 12.28
C ASP A 215 23.99 -3.03 13.32
N LEU A 216 23.58 -2.82 14.57
CA LEU A 216 23.65 -3.85 15.61
C LEU A 216 22.64 -4.98 15.32
N GLN A 217 23.14 -6.21 15.27
CA GLN A 217 22.32 -7.40 15.05
C GLN A 217 21.97 -8.06 16.38
N PHE A 218 20.68 -8.30 16.58
CA PHE A 218 20.11 -9.00 17.73
C PHE A 218 19.18 -10.11 17.23
N SER A 219 18.83 -11.05 18.10
CA SER A 219 17.73 -11.98 17.82
C SER A 219 16.40 -11.24 17.59
N GLU A 220 15.40 -11.89 16.96
CA GLU A 220 14.10 -11.24 16.67
C GLU A 220 13.36 -10.78 17.95
N ASP A 221 13.58 -11.47 19.07
CA ASP A 221 13.06 -11.10 20.39
C ASP A 221 14.18 -11.20 21.44
N PRO A 222 15.05 -10.17 21.52
CA PRO A 222 16.25 -10.24 22.31
C PRO A 222 15.96 -10.26 23.80
N SER A 223 16.60 -11.21 24.47
CA SER A 223 16.49 -11.36 25.91
C SER A 223 17.12 -10.18 26.66
N PRO A 224 16.66 -9.87 27.89
CA PRO A 224 17.32 -8.87 28.72
C PRO A 224 18.81 -9.14 28.93
N GLU A 225 19.21 -10.40 29.01
CA GLU A 225 20.59 -10.86 29.14
C GLU A 225 21.42 -10.55 27.89
N GLU A 226 20.88 -10.82 26.70
CA GLU A 226 21.51 -10.51 25.41
C GLU A 226 21.78 -9.00 25.29
N LEU A 227 20.78 -8.17 25.61
CA LEU A 227 20.92 -6.71 25.57
C LEU A 227 21.89 -6.18 26.65
N LEU A 228 21.98 -6.84 27.81
CA LEU A 228 22.95 -6.49 28.84
C LEU A 228 24.39 -6.89 28.43
N ALA A 229 24.56 -7.98 27.68
CA ALA A 229 25.85 -8.39 27.14
C ALA A 229 26.37 -7.38 26.11
N ALA A 230 25.49 -6.87 25.24
CA ALA A 230 25.80 -5.85 24.23
C ALA A 230 25.86 -4.41 24.78
N GLN A 231 25.85 -4.21 26.11
CA GLN A 231 25.73 -2.87 26.71
C GLN A 231 26.85 -1.90 26.31
N ALA A 232 28.06 -2.40 26.06
CA ALA A 232 29.19 -1.58 25.63
C ALA A 232 28.99 -1.03 24.21
N GLU A 233 28.46 -1.85 23.30
CA GLU A 233 28.15 -1.48 21.92
C GLU A 233 26.95 -0.52 21.89
N ILE A 234 25.89 -0.83 22.63
CA ILE A 234 24.71 0.04 22.79
C ILE A 234 25.12 1.42 23.34
N ALA A 235 26.12 1.47 24.23
CA ALA A 235 26.57 2.73 24.80
C ALA A 235 27.26 3.66 23.79
N GLN A 236 27.81 3.10 22.71
CA GLN A 236 28.50 3.82 21.64
C GLN A 236 27.57 4.27 20.51
N LEU A 237 26.28 3.91 20.55
CA LEU A 237 25.33 4.31 19.52
C LEU A 237 25.22 5.83 19.38
N PRO A 238 25.13 6.36 18.15
CA PRO A 238 25.04 7.79 17.89
C PRO A 238 23.73 8.34 18.47
N ARG A 239 23.82 9.16 19.50
CA ARG A 239 22.66 9.82 20.15
C ARG A 239 21.86 10.71 19.20
N GLU A 240 22.53 11.20 18.15
CA GLU A 240 21.94 12.02 17.10
C GLU A 240 20.86 11.26 16.32
N SER A 241 20.92 9.91 16.31
CA SER A 241 19.90 9.05 15.66
C SER A 241 18.51 9.13 16.31
N VAL A 242 18.42 9.63 17.54
CA VAL A 242 17.17 9.73 18.31
C VAL A 242 16.92 11.14 18.86
N SER A 243 17.65 12.14 18.35
CA SER A 243 17.47 13.57 18.67
C SER A 243 17.53 13.91 20.17
N VAL A 244 18.38 13.24 20.95
CA VAL A 244 18.52 13.49 22.40
C VAL A 244 19.84 14.16 22.77
N SER A 245 19.81 15.00 23.80
CA SER A 245 21.04 15.59 24.36
C SER A 245 21.92 14.55 25.05
N GLU A 246 23.22 14.84 25.16
CA GLU A 246 24.21 13.98 25.83
C GLU A 246 23.80 13.60 27.26
N THR A 247 23.40 14.59 28.05
CA THR A 247 22.96 14.37 29.43
C THR A 247 21.75 13.45 29.49
N SER A 248 20.80 13.61 28.57
CA SER A 248 19.61 12.75 28.49
C SER A 248 19.98 11.33 28.06
N TRP A 249 20.93 11.19 27.13
CA TRP A 249 21.43 9.91 26.67
C TRP A 249 22.05 9.08 27.80
N ILE A 250 22.90 9.69 28.62
CA ILE A 250 23.50 9.05 29.81
C ILE A 250 22.41 8.58 30.78
N ILE A 251 21.38 9.40 31.00
CA ILE A 251 20.24 9.04 31.85
C ILE A 251 19.46 7.86 31.26
N TYR A 252 19.22 7.85 29.95
CA TYR A 252 18.55 6.74 29.27
C TYR A 252 19.37 5.46 29.36
N GLN A 253 20.68 5.47 29.13
CA GLN A 253 21.54 4.30 29.29
C GLN A 253 21.48 3.72 30.70
N ARG A 254 21.57 4.58 31.72
CA ARG A 254 21.48 4.15 33.12
C ARG A 254 20.13 3.50 33.42
N ASN A 255 19.04 4.15 33.02
CA ASN A 255 17.67 3.68 33.27
C ASN A 255 17.33 2.41 32.48
N PHE A 256 17.83 2.29 31.25
CA PHE A 256 17.72 1.10 30.41
C PHE A 256 18.38 -0.10 31.09
N ARG A 257 19.64 0.05 31.48
CA ARG A 257 20.40 -1.00 32.19
C ARG A 257 19.74 -1.41 33.50
N ALA A 258 19.19 -0.45 34.25
CA ALA A 258 18.46 -0.73 35.48
C ALA A 258 17.18 -1.53 35.23
N ALA A 259 16.43 -1.19 34.18
CA ALA A 259 15.22 -1.91 33.77
C ALA A 259 15.53 -3.36 33.36
N LEU A 260 16.56 -3.56 32.51
CA LEU A 260 16.96 -4.91 32.08
C LEU A 260 17.42 -5.77 33.25
N ARG A 261 18.27 -5.25 34.15
CA ARG A 261 18.71 -5.99 35.34
C ARG A 261 17.55 -6.37 36.25
N LYS A 262 16.55 -5.50 36.39
CA LYS A 262 15.34 -5.81 37.15
C LYS A 262 14.59 -6.97 36.48
N ALA A 263 14.43 -6.93 35.16
CA ALA A 263 13.79 -7.99 34.39
C ALA A 263 14.52 -9.34 34.55
N VAL A 264 15.85 -9.38 34.37
CA VAL A 264 16.67 -10.59 34.58
C VAL A 264 16.42 -11.19 35.98
N ARG A 265 16.38 -10.36 37.03
CA ARG A 265 16.11 -10.85 38.39
C ARG A 265 14.70 -11.38 38.59
N GLN A 266 13.72 -10.81 37.89
CA GLN A 266 12.31 -11.14 38.04
C GLN A 266 11.92 -12.38 37.22
N TYR A 267 12.47 -12.53 36.02
CA TYR A 267 12.10 -13.57 35.05
C TYR A 267 13.17 -14.69 34.94
N GLY A 268 14.42 -14.42 35.27
CA GLY A 268 15.51 -15.40 35.24
C GLY A 268 15.53 -16.40 36.41
N MET A 269 14.61 -16.28 37.38
CA MET A 269 14.41 -17.31 38.41
C MET A 269 13.37 -18.37 38.03
N GLU A 270 12.63 -18.20 36.93
CA GLU A 270 11.60 -19.16 36.49
C GLU A 270 12.11 -20.20 35.48
N SER A 271 13.32 -20.04 34.92
CA SER A 271 13.89 -20.95 33.92
C SER A 271 14.86 -22.01 34.48
N VAL A 272 14.95 -22.13 35.81
CA VAL A 272 15.75 -23.14 36.52
C VAL A 272 14.85 -23.95 37.47
N VAL A 273 13.78 -24.55 36.94
CA VAL A 273 13.03 -25.65 37.58
C VAL A 273 12.56 -26.62 36.52
#